data_AF-A0A974WKR4-F1
#
_entry.id   AF-A0A974WKR4-F1
#
_cell.length_a   1.000
_cell.length_b   1.000
_cell.length_c   1.000
_cell.angle_alpha   90.00
_cell.angle_beta   90.00
_cell.angle_gamma   90.00
#
_symmetry.space_group_name_H-M   'P 1'
#
loop_
_entity.id
_entity.type
_entity.pdbx_description
1 polymer ?
#
loop_
_entity_poly.entity_id
_entity_poly.type
_entity_poly.pdbx_seq_one_letter_code
_entity_poly.pdbx_strand_id
1 'polypeptide(L)'
;MNWKNYLIDKFNDEVIDVKLSKNDMSTMDLVVTSKYQDIEKVNLLTQKINNVLDELDSSKFNFDNLVVESKGFEIDLEWKNLIDGEKIVVVLNKSIKGNEKFIGELVSHSEELLNVRWNCKGQFRNQEISRSDIKKIERYIKY
;
A
#
# COMPACT_ATOMS: atom_id res chain seq x y z
N MET A 1 10.13 1.15 -27.74
CA MET A 1 11.16 0.98 -26.67
C MET A 1 10.55 0.13 -25.56
N ASN A 2 11.32 -0.73 -24.87
CA ASN A 2 10.82 -1.44 -23.70
C ASN A 2 11.05 -0.57 -22.45
N TRP A 3 10.06 0.27 -22.13
CA TRP A 3 10.13 1.22 -21.01
C TRP A 3 10.30 0.53 -19.67
N LYS A 4 9.72 -0.66 -19.50
CA LYS A 4 9.81 -1.43 -18.26
C LYS A 4 11.23 -1.79 -17.94
N ASN A 5 11.93 -2.44 -18.87
CA ASN A 5 13.33 -2.79 -18.65
C ASN A 5 14.20 -1.53 -18.50
N TYR A 6 13.99 -0.52 -19.35
CA TYR A 6 14.81 0.69 -19.31
C TYR A 6 14.72 1.45 -17.98
N LEU A 7 13.51 1.68 -17.47
CA LEU A 7 13.34 2.43 -16.22
C LEU A 7 13.67 1.59 -14.99
N ILE A 8 13.39 0.28 -15.00
CA ILE A 8 13.82 -0.62 -13.91
C ILE A 8 15.34 -0.69 -13.87
N ASP A 9 16.04 -0.81 -15.00
CA ASP A 9 17.51 -0.86 -15.00
C ASP A 9 18.12 0.48 -14.54
N LYS A 10 17.51 1.62 -14.90
CA LYS A 10 18.03 2.96 -14.58
C LYS A 10 17.73 3.42 -13.15
N PHE A 11 16.59 3.01 -12.59
CA PHE A 11 16.14 3.42 -11.26
C PHE A 11 16.12 2.28 -10.23
N ASN A 12 16.48 1.07 -10.65
CA ASN A 12 16.64 -0.15 -9.85
C ASN A 12 15.52 -0.30 -8.80
N ASP A 13 15.89 -0.42 -7.52
CA ASP A 13 14.96 -0.61 -6.40
C ASP A 13 13.96 0.55 -6.21
N GLU A 14 14.07 1.70 -6.89
CA GLU A 14 13.10 2.79 -6.75
C GLU A 14 11.79 2.54 -7.52
N VAL A 15 11.84 1.75 -8.61
CA VAL A 15 10.72 1.45 -9.50
C VAL A 15 10.35 -0.03 -9.39
N ILE A 16 9.10 -0.31 -9.04
CA ILE A 16 8.57 -1.68 -8.89
C ILE A 16 8.06 -2.19 -10.24
N ASP A 17 7.27 -1.38 -10.94
CA ASP A 17 6.64 -1.76 -12.19
C ASP A 17 6.47 -0.56 -13.12
N VAL A 18 6.34 -0.87 -14.40
CA VAL A 18 6.12 0.12 -15.45
C VAL A 18 5.18 -0.49 -16.48
N LYS A 19 4.13 0.24 -16.83
CA LYS A 19 3.14 -0.16 -17.84
C LYS A 19 2.71 1.01 -18.69
N LEU A 20 2.29 0.71 -19.91
CA LEU A 20 1.57 1.66 -20.76
C LEU A 20 0.07 1.44 -20.54
N SER A 21 -0.67 2.50 -20.25
CA SER A 21 -2.11 2.47 -20.06
C SER A 21 -2.77 3.55 -20.89
N LYS A 22 -3.93 3.26 -21.47
CA LYS A 22 -4.73 4.29 -22.13
C LYS A 22 -5.63 4.95 -21.10
N ASN A 23 -5.64 6.28 -21.04
CA ASN A 23 -6.52 7.01 -20.13
C ASN A 23 -7.87 7.35 -20.77
N ASP A 24 -8.77 7.93 -19.97
CA ASP A 24 -10.13 8.27 -20.38
C ASP A 24 -10.18 9.27 -21.55
N MET A 25 -9.12 10.07 -21.73
CA MET A 25 -8.98 11.01 -22.85
C MET A 25 -8.35 10.35 -24.10
N SER A 26 -8.21 9.02 -24.10
CA SER A 26 -7.58 8.25 -25.16
C SER A 26 -6.10 8.56 -25.44
N THR A 27 -5.42 9.23 -24.51
CA THR A 27 -3.96 9.39 -24.55
C THR A 27 -3.27 8.22 -23.86
N MET A 28 -2.01 7.98 -24.20
CA MET A 28 -1.22 6.88 -23.64
C MET A 28 -0.38 7.39 -22.47
N ASP A 29 -0.55 6.79 -21.31
CA ASP A 29 0.19 7.11 -20.10
C ASP A 29 1.26 6.05 -19.85
N LEU A 30 2.49 6.50 -19.60
CA LEU A 30 3.52 5.69 -19.00
C LEU A 30 3.33 5.72 -17.49
N VAL A 31 2.78 4.64 -16.93
CA VAL A 31 2.52 4.51 -15.50
C VAL A 31 3.69 3.80 -14.86
N VAL A 32 4.33 4.46 -13.89
CA VAL A 32 5.47 3.97 -13.13
C VAL A 32 5.06 3.82 -11.67
N THR A 33 5.07 2.59 -11.18
CA THR A 33 4.79 2.29 -9.77
C THR A 33 6.09 2.36 -8.98
N SER A 34 6.17 3.32 -8.06
CA SER A 34 7.32 3.54 -7.19
C SER A 34 7.26 2.67 -5.93
N LYS A 35 8.41 2.37 -5.32
CA LYS A 35 8.44 1.71 -4.00
C LYS A 35 7.97 2.58 -2.84
N TYR A 36 7.91 3.89 -3.05
CA TYR A 36 7.69 4.86 -1.99
C TYR A 36 6.20 5.00 -1.67
N GLN A 37 5.90 5.27 -0.40
CA GLN A 37 4.57 5.68 0.07
C GLN A 37 4.52 7.18 0.38
N ASP A 38 5.68 7.81 0.55
CA ASP A 38 5.83 9.23 0.86
C ASP A 38 5.74 10.06 -0.43
N ILE A 39 4.83 11.03 -0.45
CA ILE A 39 4.58 11.88 -1.62
C ILE A 39 5.80 12.71 -2.02
N GLU A 40 6.62 13.15 -1.07
CA GLU A 40 7.85 13.91 -1.37
C GLU A 40 8.86 13.03 -2.11
N LYS A 41 8.97 11.76 -1.69
CA LYS A 41 9.86 10.80 -2.37
C LYS A 41 9.33 10.39 -3.75
N VAL A 42 8.01 10.27 -3.90
CA VAL A 42 7.37 10.06 -5.21
C VAL A 42 7.67 11.25 -6.12
N ASN A 43 7.50 12.48 -5.64
CA ASN A 43 7.78 13.70 -6.40
C ASN A 43 9.25 13.79 -6.85
N LEU A 44 10.18 13.47 -5.95
CA LEU A 44 11.61 13.40 -6.28
C LEU A 44 11.89 12.35 -7.35
N LEU A 45 11.26 11.17 -7.27
CA LEU A 45 11.40 10.15 -8.30
C LEU A 45 10.81 10.61 -9.64
N THR A 46 9.65 11.28 -9.63
CA THR A 46 9.05 11.88 -10.83
C THR A 46 10.01 12.86 -11.51
N GLN A 47 10.63 13.77 -10.74
CA GLN A 47 11.62 14.70 -11.27
C GLN A 47 12.83 13.98 -11.89
N LYS A 48 13.35 12.96 -11.22
CA LYS A 48 14.46 12.14 -11.75
C LYS A 48 14.08 11.46 -13.07
N ILE A 49 12.88 10.88 -13.15
CA ILE A 49 12.41 10.20 -14.36
C ILE A 49 12.25 11.22 -15.49
N ASN A 50 11.63 12.37 -15.23
CA ASN A 50 11.49 13.43 -16.24
C ASN A 50 12.84 13.89 -16.79
N ASN A 51 13.82 14.19 -15.91
CA ASN A 51 15.16 14.59 -16.37
C ASN A 51 15.79 13.54 -17.30
N VAL A 52 15.59 12.26 -17.01
CA VAL A 52 16.09 11.16 -17.83
C VAL A 52 15.35 11.03 -19.16
N LEU A 53 14.05 11.31 -19.18
CA LEU A 53 13.25 11.30 -20.40
C LEU A 53 13.57 12.51 -21.28
N ASP A 54 13.83 13.68 -20.69
CA ASP A 54 14.19 14.91 -21.41
C ASP A 54 15.52 14.77 -22.18
N GLU A 55 16.43 13.92 -21.70
CA GLU A 55 17.68 13.57 -22.40
C GLU A 55 17.47 12.64 -23.61
N LEU A 56 16.30 12.01 -23.72
CA LEU A 56 15.98 11.08 -24.81
C LEU A 56 15.32 11.80 -25.98
N ASP A 57 15.52 11.23 -27.17
CA ASP A 57 14.82 11.63 -28.37
C ASP A 57 13.32 11.32 -28.25
N SER A 58 12.51 12.38 -28.13
CA SER A 58 11.06 12.32 -27.95
C SER A 58 10.33 11.64 -29.11
N SER A 59 10.94 11.57 -30.30
CA SER A 59 10.37 10.83 -31.44
C SER A 59 10.25 9.32 -31.19
N LYS A 60 10.91 8.80 -30.14
CA LYS A 60 10.87 7.39 -29.73
C LYS A 60 9.78 7.10 -28.70
N PHE A 61 9.03 8.11 -28.27
CA PHE A 61 8.02 7.95 -27.24
C PHE A 61 6.74 7.40 -27.84
N ASN A 62 6.14 6.44 -27.14
CA ASN A 62 4.85 5.85 -27.48
C ASN A 62 3.83 6.11 -26.36
N PHE A 63 4.03 7.20 -25.63
CA PHE A 63 3.19 7.71 -24.56
C PHE A 63 3.19 9.24 -24.61
N ASP A 64 2.12 9.83 -24.12
CA ASP A 64 1.87 11.28 -24.07
C ASP A 64 2.16 11.83 -22.68
N ASN A 65 1.85 11.07 -21.62
CA ASN A 65 2.01 11.51 -20.24
C ASN A 65 2.84 10.52 -19.40
N LEU A 66 3.57 11.05 -18.43
CA LEU A 66 4.19 10.27 -17.34
C LEU A 66 3.31 10.34 -16.10
N VAL A 67 2.96 9.19 -15.54
CA VAL A 67 2.25 9.07 -14.27
C VAL A 67 3.11 8.25 -13.32
N VAL A 68 3.57 8.85 -12.22
CA VAL A 68 4.32 8.13 -11.18
C VAL A 68 3.43 7.99 -9.96
N GLU A 69 3.18 6.75 -9.57
CA GLU A 69 2.29 6.42 -8.45
C GLU A 69 3.07 5.76 -7.31
N SER A 70 2.54 5.88 -6.10
CA SER A 70 3.01 5.06 -4.98
C SER A 70 2.58 3.61 -5.16
N LYS A 71 3.28 2.66 -4.52
CA LYS A 71 2.82 1.24 -4.47
C LYS A 71 1.47 1.04 -3.76
N GLY A 72 0.84 2.09 -3.28
CA GLY A 72 -0.36 2.04 -2.46
C GLY A 72 -0.09 1.52 -1.04
N PHE A 73 -1.19 1.28 -0.32
CA PHE A 73 -1.16 0.62 0.99
C PHE A 73 -1.53 -0.84 0.81
N GLU A 74 -0.74 -1.74 1.37
CA GLU A 74 -1.16 -3.11 1.61
C GLU A 74 -2.26 -3.03 2.67
N ILE A 75 -3.51 -3.26 2.25
CA ILE A 75 -4.66 -3.21 3.15
C ILE A 75 -4.57 -4.40 4.09
N ASP A 76 -4.24 -5.59 3.58
CA ASP A 76 -4.02 -6.79 4.37
C ASP A 76 -2.64 -6.75 5.03
N LEU A 77 -2.62 -6.83 6.36
CA LEU A 77 -1.41 -6.87 7.18
C LEU A 77 -1.03 -8.31 7.48
N GLU A 78 0.19 -8.69 7.12
CA GLU A 78 0.81 -9.91 7.64
C GLU A 78 1.17 -9.74 9.12
N TRP A 79 1.14 -10.84 9.88
CA TRP A 79 1.44 -10.84 11.32
C TRP A 79 2.79 -10.18 11.66
N LYS A 80 3.81 -10.38 10.80
CA LYS A 80 5.16 -9.83 10.98
C LYS A 80 5.25 -8.31 10.74
N ASN A 81 4.24 -7.74 10.09
CA ASN A 81 4.18 -6.33 9.70
C ASN A 81 3.30 -5.51 10.66
N LEU A 82 2.83 -6.12 11.75
CA LEU A 82 2.01 -5.45 12.76
C LEU A 82 2.85 -4.47 13.58
N ILE A 83 2.32 -3.26 13.77
CA ILE A 83 2.96 -2.19 14.52
C ILE A 83 2.04 -1.77 15.66
N ASP A 84 2.52 -1.90 16.90
CA ASP A 84 1.77 -1.51 18.09
C ASP A 84 1.40 -0.01 18.02
N GLY A 85 0.18 0.33 18.44
CA GLY A 85 -0.41 1.66 18.33
C GLY A 85 -1.12 1.95 17.00
N GLU A 86 -0.99 1.08 16.00
CA GLU A 86 -1.71 1.25 14.72
C GLU A 86 -3.20 0.90 14.87
N LYS A 87 -4.08 1.65 14.17
CA LYS A 87 -5.49 1.26 14.05
C LYS A 87 -5.64 0.17 13.00
N ILE A 88 -6.25 -0.93 13.39
CA ILE A 88 -6.44 -2.11 12.55
C ILE A 88 -7.90 -2.58 12.57
N VAL A 89 -8.26 -3.34 11.54
CA VAL A 89 -9.48 -4.14 11.48
C VAL A 89 -9.07 -5.60 11.54
N VAL A 90 -9.60 -6.33 12.53
CA VAL A 90 -9.35 -7.76 12.68
C VAL A 90 -10.63 -8.49 12.31
N VAL A 91 -10.58 -9.30 11.26
CA VAL A 91 -11.69 -10.15 10.83
C VAL A 91 -11.47 -11.54 11.36
N LEU A 92 -12.48 -12.14 11.99
CA LEU A 92 -12.36 -13.43 12.66
C LEU A 92 -12.89 -14.57 11.79
N ASN A 93 -12.34 -15.77 12.00
CA ASN A 93 -12.84 -17.03 11.45
C ASN A 93 -14.16 -17.44 12.12
N LYS A 94 -14.34 -17.09 13.40
CA LYS A 94 -15.52 -17.36 14.22
C LYS A 94 -15.82 -16.16 15.11
N SER A 95 -17.09 -15.92 15.42
CA SER A 95 -17.47 -14.78 16.24
C SER A 95 -17.00 -14.92 17.69
N ILE A 96 -16.42 -13.86 18.25
CA ILE A 96 -16.05 -13.77 19.66
C ILE A 96 -17.03 -12.80 20.33
N LYS A 97 -17.80 -13.29 21.30
CA LYS A 97 -18.85 -12.51 22.01
C LYS A 97 -19.84 -11.85 21.03
N GLY A 98 -20.18 -12.55 19.94
CA GLY A 98 -21.10 -12.06 18.90
C GLY A 98 -20.50 -11.04 17.93
N ASN A 99 -19.19 -10.75 18.01
CA ASN A 99 -18.50 -9.88 17.06
C ASN A 99 -17.72 -10.72 16.05
N GLU A 100 -17.94 -10.49 14.77
CA GLU A 100 -17.19 -11.14 13.67
C GLU A 100 -15.94 -10.36 13.28
N LYS A 101 -15.86 -9.10 13.71
CA LYS A 101 -14.72 -8.22 13.51
C LYS A 101 -14.52 -7.28 14.69
N PHE A 102 -13.27 -6.89 14.90
CA PHE A 102 -12.90 -5.82 15.83
C PHE A 102 -12.22 -4.68 15.06
N ILE A 103 -12.63 -3.45 15.33
CA ILE A 103 -12.01 -2.24 14.79
C ILE A 103 -11.46 -1.47 15.97
N GLY A 104 -10.14 -1.29 16.02
CA GLY A 104 -9.49 -0.76 17.20
C GLY A 104 -8.01 -0.50 17.02
N GLU A 105 -7.38 -0.08 18.09
CA GLU A 105 -5.93 0.11 18.18
C GLU A 105 -5.26 -1.21 18.57
N LEU A 106 -4.20 -1.59 17.85
CA LEU A 106 -3.35 -2.70 18.24
C LEU A 106 -2.57 -2.30 19.49
N VAL A 107 -2.82 -2.95 20.61
CA VAL A 107 -2.12 -2.66 21.88
C VAL A 107 -0.80 -3.41 21.94
N SER A 108 -0.82 -4.68 21.57
CA SER A 108 0.35 -5.55 21.52
C SER A 108 0.05 -6.82 20.73
N HIS A 109 1.10 -7.51 20.31
CA HIS A 109 0.99 -8.83 19.70
C HIS A 109 2.13 -9.75 20.14
N SER A 110 1.86 -11.04 20.21
CA SER A 110 2.85 -12.11 20.41
C SER A 110 2.77 -13.09 19.22
N GLU A 111 3.47 -14.22 19.29
CA GLU A 111 3.39 -15.24 18.23
C GLU A 111 1.98 -15.83 18.07
N GLU A 112 1.21 -15.88 19.17
CA GLU A 112 -0.07 -16.57 19.24
C GLU A 112 -1.26 -15.64 19.52
N LEU A 113 -1.03 -14.47 20.10
CA LEU A 113 -2.10 -13.60 20.60
C LEU A 113 -1.98 -12.18 20.03
N LEU A 114 -3.13 -11.60 19.72
CA LEU A 114 -3.29 -10.20 19.32
C LEU A 114 -4.17 -9.49 20.35
N ASN A 115 -3.70 -8.37 20.89
CA ASN A 115 -4.47 -7.58 21.84
C ASN A 115 -4.95 -6.29 21.19
N VAL A 116 -6.27 -6.14 21.05
CA VAL A 116 -6.89 -4.98 20.38
C VAL A 116 -7.73 -4.19 21.36
N ARG A 117 -7.47 -2.89 21.45
CA ARG A 117 -8.32 -1.94 22.18
C ARG A 117 -9.38 -1.41 21.24
N TRP A 118 -10.63 -1.76 21.49
CA TRP A 118 -11.76 -1.42 20.62
C TRP A 118 -12.88 -0.73 21.39
N ASN A 119 -13.74 -0.01 20.68
CA ASN A 119 -14.90 0.66 21.26
C ASN A 119 -16.11 -0.26 21.28
N CYS A 120 -16.49 -0.70 22.48
CA CYS A 120 -17.70 -1.46 22.74
C CYS A 120 -18.79 -0.53 23.28
N LYS A 121 -19.57 0.08 22.38
CA LYS A 121 -20.74 0.93 22.72
C LYS A 121 -20.42 2.08 23.69
N GLY A 122 -19.34 2.82 23.42
CA GLY A 122 -18.89 3.97 24.21
C GLY A 122 -17.87 3.63 25.29
N GLN A 123 -17.58 2.36 25.53
CA GLN A 123 -16.53 1.92 26.45
C GLN A 123 -15.37 1.29 25.69
N PHE A 124 -14.15 1.77 25.94
CA PHE A 124 -12.97 1.12 25.41
C PHE A 124 -12.68 -0.17 26.20
N ARG A 125 -12.50 -1.28 25.47
CA ARG A 125 -12.16 -2.58 26.05
C ARG A 125 -10.99 -3.18 25.30
N ASN A 126 -10.15 -3.91 26.02
CA ASN A 126 -9.11 -4.74 25.42
C ASN A 126 -9.69 -6.11 25.13
N GLN A 127 -9.41 -6.63 23.93
CA GLN A 127 -9.81 -7.95 23.50
C GLN A 127 -8.57 -8.69 23.01
N GLU A 128 -8.26 -9.77 23.70
CA GLU A 128 -7.26 -10.74 23.28
C GLU A 128 -7.87 -11.71 22.27
N ILE A 129 -7.19 -11.92 21.15
CA ILE A 129 -7.66 -12.72 20.02
C ILE A 129 -6.53 -13.69 19.65
N SER A 130 -6.84 -14.99 19.60
CA SER A 130 -5.86 -15.97 19.15
C SER A 130 -5.62 -15.83 17.65
N ARG A 131 -4.36 -16.01 17.23
CA ARG A 131 -3.97 -16.02 15.83
C ARG A 131 -4.76 -17.04 15.01
N SER A 132 -5.10 -18.19 15.59
CA SER A 132 -5.91 -19.21 14.90
C SER A 132 -7.35 -18.76 14.62
N ASP A 133 -7.86 -17.82 15.41
CA ASP A 133 -9.21 -17.28 15.26
C ASP A 133 -9.26 -16.10 14.27
N ILE A 134 -8.11 -15.63 13.78
CA ILE A 134 -8.02 -14.50 12.88
C ILE A 134 -8.06 -15.00 11.43
N LYS A 135 -9.00 -14.46 10.66
CA LYS A 135 -9.12 -14.68 9.22
C LYS A 135 -8.15 -13.79 8.46
N LYS A 136 -8.13 -12.50 8.80
CA LYS A 136 -7.22 -11.49 8.25
C LYS A 136 -7.17 -10.26 9.15
N ILE A 137 -6.09 -9.49 9.02
CA ILE A 137 -5.89 -8.20 9.67
C ILE A 137 -5.74 -7.17 8.57
N GLU A 138 -6.42 -6.03 8.71
CA GLU A 138 -6.34 -4.94 7.74
C GLU A 138 -5.94 -3.63 8.42
N ARG A 139 -5.27 -2.73 7.68
CA ARG A 139 -5.11 -1.34 8.14
C ARG A 139 -6.46 -0.65 8.17
N TYR A 140 -6.75 0.03 9.27
CA TYR A 140 -7.97 0.83 9.37
C TYR A 140 -7.78 2.19 8.69
N ILE A 141 -8.45 2.39 7.55
CA ILE A 141 -8.50 3.66 6.85
C ILE A 141 -9.80 4.38 7.25
N LYS A 142 -9.68 5.56 7.86
CA LYS A 142 -10.83 6.42 8.18
C LYS A 142 -11.13 7.30 6.95
N TYR A 143 -12.29 7.08 6.33
CA TYR A 143 -12.86 7.99 5.34
C TYR A 143 -13.63 9.13 6.03
#